data_AF-A0A6V8NVR1-F1
#
_entry.id   AF-A0A6V8NVR1-F1
#
_cell.length_a   1.000
_cell.length_b   1.000
_cell.length_c   1.000
_cell.angle_alpha   90.00
_cell.angle_beta   90.00
_cell.angle_gamma   90.00
#
_symmetry.space_group_name_H-M   'P 1'
#
loop_
_entity.id
_entity.type
_entity.pdbx_description
1 polymer ?
#
loop_
_entity_poly.entity_id
_entity_poly.type
_entity_poly.pdbx_seq_one_letter_code
_entity_poly.pdbx_strand_id
1 'polypeptide(L)'
;EGIKDISEAHLQDLDVVKLIEDLRAKARPAAEILREREAVNLTDLRRRAADVLNSKKPLALVVRAIRGQGYGGNIRPPLLIYLAATSRLLAMRPGAMPVHVALIGQPGAGKNYAISIVLLSLPEEGYHIIDAGSPRVLIYDDVALRHRVLVFGEADSLPAGEDNPAASAVRNLLQDHHLHYDVTVRDPETGNFTVHKVRKEGPTVLITTATRRLGAQLDSRLFSL
;
A
#
# COMPACT_ATOMS: atom_id res chain seq x y z
N GLU A 1 -29.34 25.54 -26.56
CA GLU A 1 -28.41 26.55 -25.99
C GLU A 1 -28.23 26.22 -24.52
N GLY A 2 -26.99 26.04 -24.08
CA GLY A 2 -26.69 25.55 -22.74
C GLY A 2 -26.04 26.65 -21.91
N ILE A 3 -26.50 26.80 -20.67
CA ILE A 3 -25.87 27.66 -19.66
C ILE A 3 -24.58 26.99 -19.21
N LYS A 4 -23.45 27.70 -19.28
CA LYS A 4 -22.11 27.19 -18.95
C LYS A 4 -21.88 27.07 -17.44
N ASP A 5 -22.31 28.08 -16.68
CA ASP A 5 -22.09 28.16 -15.23
C ASP A 5 -23.16 29.03 -14.52
N ILE A 6 -23.11 29.05 -13.19
CA ILE A 6 -24.05 29.81 -12.35
C ILE A 6 -23.95 31.32 -12.56
N SER A 7 -22.80 31.83 -12.99
CA SER A 7 -22.60 33.26 -13.25
C SER A 7 -23.31 33.67 -14.53
N GLU A 8 -23.24 32.82 -15.57
CA GLU A 8 -24.01 33.00 -16.80
C GLU A 8 -25.52 32.88 -16.55
N ALA A 9 -25.96 31.94 -15.70
CA ALA A 9 -27.36 31.84 -15.29
C ALA A 9 -27.87 33.14 -14.63
N HIS A 10 -27.06 33.72 -13.75
CA HIS A 10 -27.38 34.98 -13.07
C HIS A 10 -27.40 36.17 -14.03
N LEU A 11 -26.43 36.25 -14.95
CA LEU A 11 -26.38 37.30 -15.98
C LEU A 11 -27.53 37.22 -17.00
N GLN A 12 -28.14 36.04 -17.16
CA GLN A 12 -29.34 35.83 -17.97
C GLN A 12 -30.65 36.00 -17.18
N ASP A 13 -30.59 36.54 -15.96
CA ASP A 13 -31.74 36.82 -15.08
C ASP A 13 -32.58 35.58 -14.72
N LEU A 14 -31.93 34.40 -14.74
CA LEU A 14 -32.56 33.14 -14.34
C LEU A 14 -32.58 33.00 -12.81
N ASP A 15 -33.62 32.35 -12.30
CA ASP A 15 -33.70 31.94 -10.89
C ASP A 15 -32.66 30.84 -10.61
N VAL A 16 -31.48 31.28 -10.15
CA VAL A 16 -30.33 30.40 -9.86
C VAL A 16 -30.66 29.39 -8.76
N VAL A 17 -31.48 29.76 -7.76
CA VAL A 17 -31.84 28.85 -6.66
C VAL A 17 -32.71 27.72 -7.19
N LYS A 18 -33.74 28.06 -7.97
CA LYS A 18 -34.60 27.06 -8.62
C LYS A 18 -33.81 26.19 -9.59
N LEU A 19 -32.89 26.78 -10.35
CA LEU A 19 -32.00 26.04 -11.26
C LEU A 19 -31.12 25.03 -10.50
N ILE A 20 -30.51 25.43 -9.37
CA ILE A 20 -29.71 24.53 -8.53
C ILE A 20 -30.56 23.39 -7.94
N GLU A 21 -31.76 23.69 -7.45
CA GLU A 21 -32.67 22.65 -6.93
C GLU A 21 -33.11 21.68 -8.03
N ASP A 22 -33.45 22.17 -9.22
CA ASP A 22 -33.79 21.35 -10.38
C ASP A 22 -32.61 20.49 -10.84
N LEU A 23 -31.39 21.04 -10.85
CA LEU A 23 -30.18 20.31 -11.18
C LEU A 23 -29.86 19.26 -10.12
N ARG A 24 -30.02 19.58 -8.83
CA ARG A 24 -29.83 18.65 -7.71
C ARG A 24 -30.84 17.51 -7.75
N ALA A 25 -32.09 17.79 -8.08
CA ALA A 25 -33.15 16.78 -8.21
C ALA A 25 -32.90 15.82 -9.39
N LYS A 26 -32.25 16.30 -10.46
CA LYS A 26 -31.87 15.49 -11.64
C LYS A 26 -30.47 14.89 -11.53
N ALA A 27 -29.65 15.35 -10.58
CA ALA A 27 -28.28 14.90 -10.42
C ALA A 27 -28.25 13.48 -9.85
N ARG A 28 -27.45 12.63 -10.49
CA ARG A 28 -27.10 11.32 -9.93
C ARG A 28 -25.99 11.50 -8.88
N PRO A 29 -26.08 10.85 -7.71
CA PRO A 29 -25.01 10.92 -6.72
C PRO A 29 -23.67 10.43 -7.31
N ALA A 30 -22.60 11.20 -7.11
CA ALA A 30 -21.27 10.82 -7.59
C ALA A 30 -20.85 9.42 -7.10
N ALA A 31 -21.23 9.05 -5.88
CA ALA A 31 -20.97 7.74 -5.28
C ALA A 31 -21.64 6.57 -6.04
N GLU A 32 -22.74 6.81 -6.75
CA GLU A 32 -23.41 5.80 -7.58
C GLU A 32 -22.66 5.63 -8.91
N ILE A 33 -22.34 6.74 -9.57
CA ILE A 33 -21.57 6.75 -10.83
C ILE A 33 -20.20 6.08 -10.62
N LEU A 34 -19.52 6.36 -9.51
CA LEU A 34 -18.24 5.74 -9.17
C LEU A 34 -18.37 4.23 -8.96
N ARG A 35 -19.40 3.77 -8.23
CA ARG A 35 -19.68 2.34 -8.02
C ARG A 35 -19.97 1.60 -9.33
N GLU A 36 -20.73 2.21 -10.23
CA GLU A 36 -20.99 1.63 -11.56
C GLU A 36 -19.70 1.49 -12.38
N ARG A 37 -18.87 2.54 -12.41
CA ARG A 37 -17.57 2.50 -13.08
C ARG A 37 -16.65 1.44 -12.50
N GLU A 38 -16.59 1.31 -11.18
CA GLU A 38 -15.84 0.26 -10.49
C GLU A 38 -16.35 -1.14 -10.83
N ALA A 39 -17.67 -1.34 -10.89
CA ALA A 39 -18.26 -2.62 -11.24
C ALA A 39 -17.95 -3.04 -12.69
N VAL A 40 -18.01 -2.10 -13.63
CA VAL A 40 -17.62 -2.32 -15.02
C VAL A 40 -16.13 -2.67 -15.11
N ASN A 41 -15.27 -1.91 -14.42
CA ASN A 41 -13.83 -2.16 -14.38
C ASN A 41 -13.52 -3.55 -13.80
N LEU A 42 -14.14 -3.91 -12.68
CA LEU A 42 -13.96 -5.23 -12.05
C LEU A 42 -14.35 -6.38 -12.99
N THR A 43 -15.41 -6.19 -13.78
CA THR A 43 -15.86 -7.20 -14.75
C THR A 43 -14.83 -7.39 -15.86
N ASP A 44 -14.28 -6.30 -16.40
CA ASP A 44 -13.20 -6.36 -17.40
C ASP A 44 -11.93 -7.01 -16.83
N LEU A 45 -11.52 -6.61 -15.63
CA LEU A 45 -10.35 -7.18 -14.95
C LEU A 45 -10.51 -8.68 -14.70
N ARG A 46 -11.70 -9.13 -14.28
CA ARG A 46 -11.98 -10.57 -14.12
C ARG A 46 -11.88 -11.33 -15.43
N ARG A 47 -12.40 -10.75 -16.53
CA ARG A 47 -12.29 -11.34 -17.86
C ARG A 47 -10.84 -11.46 -18.30
N ARG A 48 -10.04 -10.41 -18.13
CA ARG A 48 -8.60 -10.40 -18.45
C ARG A 48 -7.79 -11.37 -17.60
N ALA A 49 -8.16 -11.54 -16.34
CA ALA A 49 -7.51 -12.45 -15.40
C ALA A 49 -8.02 -13.90 -15.48
N ALA A 50 -9.00 -14.20 -16.35
CA ALA A 50 -9.69 -15.48 -16.37
C ALA A 50 -8.74 -16.68 -16.51
N ASP A 51 -7.73 -16.58 -17.37
CA ASP A 51 -6.75 -17.65 -17.57
C ASP A 51 -5.95 -17.96 -16.31
N VAL A 52 -5.66 -16.94 -15.49
CA VAL A 52 -4.96 -17.10 -14.22
C VAL A 52 -5.91 -17.64 -13.15
N LEU A 53 -7.12 -17.08 -13.04
CA LEU A 53 -8.12 -17.45 -12.05
C LEU A 53 -8.62 -18.89 -12.23
N ASN A 54 -8.76 -19.36 -13.47
CA ASN A 54 -9.24 -20.69 -13.79
C ASN A 54 -8.11 -21.73 -13.92
N SER A 55 -6.85 -21.31 -13.78
CA SER A 55 -5.71 -22.20 -13.86
C SER A 55 -5.69 -23.18 -12.69
N LYS A 56 -5.45 -24.47 -12.98
CA LYS A 56 -5.17 -25.48 -11.94
C LYS A 56 -3.79 -25.30 -11.29
N LYS A 57 -2.92 -24.50 -11.90
CA LYS A 57 -1.53 -24.26 -11.45
C LYS A 57 -1.18 -22.76 -11.59
N PRO A 58 -1.86 -21.86 -10.86
CA PRO A 58 -1.66 -20.42 -11.02
C PRO A 58 -0.22 -19.98 -10.69
N LEU A 59 0.43 -20.62 -9.71
CA LEU A 59 1.83 -20.33 -9.37
C LEU A 59 2.80 -20.68 -10.50
N ALA A 60 2.50 -21.66 -11.36
CA ALA A 60 3.33 -21.96 -12.52
C ALA A 60 3.28 -20.83 -13.56
N LEU A 61 2.14 -20.13 -13.69
CA LEU A 61 2.00 -18.96 -14.55
C LEU A 61 2.81 -17.78 -14.00
N VAL A 62 2.80 -17.58 -12.67
CA VAL A 62 3.63 -16.57 -11.99
C VAL A 62 5.11 -16.86 -12.21
N VAL A 63 5.55 -18.12 -12.06
CA VAL A 63 6.93 -18.53 -12.34
C VAL A 63 7.31 -18.21 -13.79
N ARG A 64 6.43 -18.53 -14.75
CA ARG A 64 6.67 -18.22 -16.17
C ARG A 64 6.78 -16.72 -16.41
N ALA A 65 5.93 -15.91 -15.77
CA ALA A 65 5.99 -14.45 -15.88
C ALA A 65 7.31 -13.88 -15.33
N ILE A 66 7.72 -14.31 -14.13
CA ILE A 66 9.00 -13.93 -13.50
C ILE A 66 10.19 -14.29 -14.39
N ARG A 67 10.20 -15.50 -14.96
CA ARG A 67 11.25 -15.94 -15.89
C ARG A 67 11.24 -15.13 -17.19
N GLY A 68 10.06 -14.84 -17.73
CA GLY A 68 9.88 -14.03 -18.94
C GLY A 68 10.36 -12.59 -18.79
N GLN A 69 10.41 -12.06 -17.57
CA GLN A 69 10.98 -10.74 -17.24
C GLN A 69 12.52 -10.76 -17.13
N GLY A 70 13.18 -11.90 -17.35
CA GLY A 70 14.64 -12.03 -17.38
C GLY A 70 15.28 -12.54 -16.09
N TYR A 71 14.50 -13.00 -15.11
CA TYR A 71 15.07 -13.51 -13.86
C TYR A 71 15.75 -14.88 -14.06
N GLY A 72 17.08 -14.91 -14.02
CA GLY A 72 17.90 -16.11 -14.23
C GLY A 72 18.21 -16.94 -12.97
N GLY A 73 18.01 -16.39 -11.76
CA GLY A 73 18.44 -17.01 -10.50
C GLY A 73 17.56 -18.14 -9.98
N ASN A 74 17.72 -18.47 -8.69
CA ASN A 74 16.83 -19.39 -7.98
C ASN A 74 15.42 -18.80 -7.91
N ILE A 75 14.40 -19.51 -8.41
CA ILE A 75 13.03 -18.98 -8.47
C ILE A 75 12.35 -18.88 -7.09
N ARG A 76 12.87 -19.56 -6.06
CA ARG A 76 12.20 -19.63 -4.76
C ARG A 76 12.03 -18.26 -4.09
N PRO A 77 13.07 -17.41 -3.94
CA PRO A 77 12.90 -16.08 -3.35
C PRO A 77 11.84 -15.21 -4.03
N PRO A 78 11.86 -14.95 -5.36
CA PRO A 78 10.84 -14.10 -5.97
C PRO A 78 9.43 -14.72 -5.90
N LEU A 79 9.29 -16.05 -5.92
CA LEU A 79 7.99 -16.69 -5.73
C LEU A 79 7.45 -16.48 -4.30
N LEU A 80 8.31 -16.56 -3.28
CA LEU A 80 7.94 -16.26 -1.89
C LEU A 80 7.60 -14.78 -1.70
N ILE A 81 8.35 -13.87 -2.33
CA ILE A 81 8.06 -12.43 -2.36
C ILE A 81 6.69 -12.18 -3.01
N TYR A 82 6.35 -12.86 -4.11
CA TYR A 82 5.05 -12.71 -4.76
C TYR A 82 3.90 -13.15 -3.84
N LEU A 83 4.04 -14.30 -3.18
CA LEU A 83 3.06 -14.79 -2.20
C LEU A 83 2.93 -13.82 -1.01
N ALA A 84 4.06 -13.32 -0.52
CA ALA A 84 4.10 -12.32 0.53
C ALA A 84 3.36 -11.05 0.14
N ALA A 85 3.74 -10.46 -1.00
CA ALA A 85 3.09 -9.29 -1.55
C ALA A 85 1.58 -9.48 -1.67
N THR A 86 1.12 -10.59 -2.25
CA THR A 86 -0.31 -10.84 -2.49
C THR A 86 -1.11 -11.15 -1.22
N SER A 87 -0.48 -11.51 -0.10
CA SER A 87 -1.16 -11.71 1.19
C SER A 87 -1.92 -10.47 1.67
N ARG A 88 -1.52 -9.26 1.26
CA ARG A 88 -2.24 -8.00 1.51
C ARG A 88 -3.65 -7.93 0.92
N LEU A 89 -4.00 -8.83 0.00
CA LEU A 89 -5.31 -8.88 -0.64
C LEU A 89 -6.25 -9.89 0.02
N LEU A 90 -5.75 -10.65 1.00
CA LEU A 90 -6.58 -11.57 1.76
C LEU A 90 -7.44 -10.82 2.78
N ALA A 91 -8.59 -11.40 3.11
CA ALA A 91 -9.43 -10.88 4.20
C ALA A 91 -8.67 -11.05 5.52
N MET A 92 -8.24 -9.93 6.11
CA MET A 92 -7.62 -9.94 7.43
C MET A 92 -8.64 -10.29 8.51
N ARG A 93 -8.23 -11.15 9.42
CA ARG A 93 -8.99 -11.52 10.62
C ARG A 93 -8.27 -10.97 11.84
N PRO A 94 -8.94 -10.78 12.98
CA PRO A 94 -8.25 -10.45 14.23
C PRO A 94 -7.10 -11.44 14.49
N GLY A 95 -5.89 -10.93 14.72
CA GLY A 95 -4.68 -11.73 14.92
C GLY A 95 -4.02 -12.28 13.64
N ALA A 96 -4.57 -12.01 12.45
CA ALA A 96 -3.90 -12.34 11.20
C ALA A 96 -2.80 -11.32 10.89
N MET A 97 -1.63 -11.84 10.51
CA MET A 97 -0.49 -11.05 10.08
C MET A 97 -0.26 -11.29 8.58
N PRO A 98 -0.24 -10.23 7.73
CA PRO A 98 0.25 -10.35 6.38
C PRO A 98 1.68 -10.92 6.38
N VAL A 99 2.06 -11.58 5.30
CA VAL A 99 3.36 -12.27 5.24
C VAL A 99 4.44 -11.24 4.95
N HIS A 100 4.94 -10.59 6.00
CA HIS A 100 6.07 -9.67 5.91
C HIS A 100 7.37 -10.44 5.65
N VAL A 101 8.27 -9.89 4.84
CA VAL A 101 9.48 -10.60 4.40
C VAL A 101 10.74 -9.76 4.57
N ALA A 102 11.80 -10.38 5.07
CA ALA A 102 13.16 -9.84 5.03
C ALA A 102 14.06 -10.75 4.19
N LEU A 103 14.65 -10.23 3.12
CA LEU A 103 15.64 -10.95 2.32
C LEU A 103 17.02 -10.73 2.93
N ILE A 104 17.64 -11.77 3.45
CA ILE A 104 18.92 -11.68 4.14
C ILE A 104 20.01 -12.34 3.29
N GLY A 105 21.07 -11.61 3.01
CA GLY A 105 22.20 -12.18 2.28
C GLY A 105 23.29 -11.17 2.01
N GLN A 106 24.39 -11.64 1.44
CA GLN A 106 25.52 -10.78 1.10
C GLN A 106 25.10 -9.64 0.15
N PRO A 107 25.77 -8.47 0.21
CA PRO A 107 25.65 -7.45 -0.82
C PRO A 107 25.86 -8.04 -2.22
N GLY A 108 25.13 -7.54 -3.23
CA GLY A 108 25.25 -8.04 -4.60
C GLY A 108 24.58 -9.40 -4.89
N ALA A 109 23.98 -10.09 -3.90
CA ALA A 109 23.30 -11.38 -4.11
C ALA A 109 21.97 -11.30 -4.90
N GLY A 110 21.62 -10.15 -5.47
CA GLY A 110 20.42 -9.97 -6.29
C GLY A 110 19.10 -9.80 -5.51
N LYS A 111 19.15 -9.47 -4.21
CA LYS A 111 17.96 -9.28 -3.34
C LYS A 111 17.00 -8.21 -3.89
N ASN A 112 17.53 -7.01 -4.14
CA ASN A 112 16.75 -5.89 -4.69
C ASN A 112 16.16 -6.26 -6.05
N TYR A 113 16.96 -6.90 -6.92
CA TYR A 113 16.48 -7.35 -8.24
C TYR A 113 15.35 -8.38 -8.14
N ALA A 114 15.41 -9.32 -7.19
CA ALA A 114 14.34 -10.27 -6.94
C ALA A 114 13.04 -9.58 -6.50
N ILE A 115 13.13 -8.53 -5.68
CA ILE A 115 11.97 -7.71 -5.31
C ILE A 115 11.43 -6.96 -6.54
N SER A 116 12.30 -6.23 -7.27
CA SER A 116 11.91 -5.42 -8.42
C SER A 116 11.18 -6.23 -9.50
N ILE A 117 11.66 -7.44 -9.80
CA ILE A 117 11.01 -8.35 -10.75
C ILE A 117 9.59 -8.70 -10.31
N VAL A 118 9.36 -8.95 -9.02
CA VAL A 118 8.01 -9.22 -8.53
C VAL A 118 7.12 -7.99 -8.61
N LEU A 119 7.65 -6.80 -8.30
CA LEU A 119 6.88 -5.55 -8.39
C LEU A 119 6.43 -5.24 -9.82
N LEU A 120 7.19 -5.62 -10.85
CA LEU A 120 6.76 -5.50 -12.26
C LEU A 120 5.50 -6.31 -12.59
N SER A 121 5.14 -7.28 -11.74
CA SER A 121 3.92 -8.08 -11.88
C SER A 121 2.74 -7.51 -11.08
N LEU A 122 2.93 -6.40 -10.36
CA LEU A 122 1.92 -5.69 -9.59
C LEU A 122 1.56 -4.39 -10.31
N PRO A 123 0.33 -3.89 -10.15
CA PRO A 123 -0.02 -2.55 -10.61
C PRO A 123 0.73 -1.51 -9.76
N GLU A 124 0.98 -0.31 -10.32
CA GLU A 124 1.76 0.75 -9.68
C GLU A 124 1.13 1.18 -8.34
N GLU A 125 -0.19 1.23 -8.26
CA GLU A 125 -0.92 1.52 -7.01
C GLU A 125 -0.81 0.41 -5.95
N GLY A 126 -0.28 -0.75 -6.33
CA GLY A 126 -0.17 -1.94 -5.50
C GLY A 126 1.06 -1.98 -4.61
N TYR A 127 1.98 -1.04 -4.73
CA TYR A 127 3.18 -0.94 -3.91
C TYR A 127 3.61 0.51 -3.68
N HIS A 128 4.47 0.71 -2.68
CA HIS A 128 5.12 1.97 -2.39
C HIS A 128 6.55 1.66 -1.94
N ILE A 129 7.53 2.28 -2.61
CA ILE A 129 8.95 2.07 -2.36
C ILE A 129 9.46 3.28 -1.59
N ILE A 130 10.13 3.00 -0.47
CA ILE A 130 10.89 3.99 0.28
C ILE A 130 12.37 3.72 0.01
N ASP A 131 12.90 4.43 -0.99
CA ASP A 131 14.32 4.42 -1.32
C ASP A 131 15.08 5.19 -0.25
N ALA A 132 16.05 4.54 0.42
CA ALA A 132 16.99 5.09 1.41
C ALA A 132 16.54 6.42 2.05
N GLY A 133 15.38 6.37 2.71
CA GLY A 133 14.76 7.53 3.34
C GLY A 133 14.95 7.47 4.85
N SER A 134 14.92 8.64 5.49
CA SER A 134 14.84 8.71 6.96
C SER A 134 13.77 7.73 7.46
N PRO A 135 14.02 6.95 8.53
CA PRO A 135 13.04 6.01 9.09
C PRO A 135 11.66 6.63 9.38
N ARG A 136 11.64 7.96 9.52
CA ARG A 136 10.48 8.80 9.76
C ARG A 136 9.60 9.02 8.52
N VAL A 137 10.07 8.73 7.30
CA VAL A 137 9.27 8.92 6.07
C VAL A 137 7.98 8.11 6.14
N LEU A 138 8.01 6.87 6.60
CA LEU A 138 6.79 6.07 6.75
C LEU A 138 5.72 6.73 7.64
N ILE A 139 6.16 7.51 8.62
CA ILE A 139 5.29 8.21 9.56
C ILE A 139 4.72 9.48 8.95
N TYR A 140 5.54 10.27 8.27
CA TYR A 140 5.18 11.61 7.79
C TYR A 140 4.71 11.65 6.33
N ASP A 141 4.91 10.58 5.57
CA ASP A 141 4.39 10.47 4.22
C ASP A 141 2.85 10.37 4.27
N ASP A 142 2.13 11.04 3.38
CA ASP A 142 0.67 10.97 3.29
C ASP A 142 0.20 9.77 2.44
N VAL A 143 1.12 8.95 1.93
CA VAL A 143 0.80 7.76 1.15
C VAL A 143 -0.08 6.78 1.93
N ALA A 144 -1.22 6.43 1.32
CA ALA A 144 -2.11 5.36 1.79
C ALA A 144 -1.43 3.99 1.65
N LEU A 145 -1.50 3.16 2.70
CA LEU A 145 -0.85 1.85 2.75
C LEU A 145 -1.80 0.67 2.47
N ARG A 146 -3.11 0.93 2.46
CA ARG A 146 -4.12 -0.10 2.29
C ARG A 146 -3.96 -0.83 0.96
N HIS A 147 -3.84 -2.16 1.05
CA HIS A 147 -3.59 -3.07 -0.06
C HIS A 147 -2.31 -2.77 -0.86
N ARG A 148 -1.33 -2.11 -0.24
CA ARG A 148 -0.01 -1.83 -0.83
C ARG A 148 1.10 -2.65 -0.20
N VAL A 149 2.06 -3.06 -1.02
CA VAL A 149 3.35 -3.56 -0.54
C VAL A 149 4.23 -2.36 -0.18
N LEU A 150 4.70 -2.30 1.05
CA LEU A 150 5.65 -1.32 1.51
C LEU A 150 7.06 -1.88 1.37
N VAL A 151 7.87 -1.30 0.50
CA VAL A 151 9.23 -1.80 0.22
C VAL A 151 10.26 -0.86 0.82
N PHE A 152 11.08 -1.40 1.74
CA PHE A 152 12.26 -0.72 2.27
C PHE A 152 13.52 -1.34 1.70
N GLY A 153 14.29 -0.56 0.94
CA GLY A 153 15.50 -1.04 0.28
C GLY A 153 16.49 -1.72 1.23
N GLU A 154 16.68 -1.17 2.43
CA GLU A 154 17.56 -1.72 3.46
C GLU A 154 16.92 -1.66 4.84
N ALA A 155 17.06 -2.75 5.60
CA ALA A 155 16.50 -2.86 6.92
C ALA A 155 17.24 -2.01 7.96
N ASP A 156 18.49 -1.63 7.70
CA ASP A 156 19.22 -0.64 8.53
C ASP A 156 18.58 0.76 8.43
N SER A 157 17.73 1.01 7.42
CA SER A 157 16.89 2.22 7.31
C SER A 157 15.56 2.11 8.06
N LEU A 158 15.22 0.93 8.59
CA LEU A 158 14.05 0.82 9.47
C LEU A 158 14.35 1.46 10.82
N PRO A 159 13.37 2.13 11.44
CA PRO A 159 13.58 2.73 12.73
C PRO A 159 13.87 1.66 13.78
N ALA A 160 14.95 1.85 14.52
CA ALA A 160 15.39 0.96 15.60
C ALA A 160 15.40 1.69 16.95
N GLY A 161 15.43 0.90 18.04
CA GLY A 161 15.39 1.38 19.42
C GLY A 161 14.04 1.12 20.10
N GLU A 162 14.06 0.74 21.38
CA GLU A 162 12.84 0.51 22.16
C GLU A 162 12.07 1.81 22.40
N ASP A 163 12.81 2.88 22.76
CA ASP A 163 12.26 4.22 23.02
C ASP A 163 12.03 5.06 21.75
N ASN A 164 12.09 4.45 20.56
CA ASN A 164 11.84 5.13 19.31
C ASN A 164 10.37 4.95 18.87
N PRO A 165 9.54 6.01 18.89
CA PRO A 165 8.14 5.93 18.48
C PRO A 165 7.96 5.40 17.06
N ALA A 166 8.91 5.68 16.16
CA ALA A 166 8.91 5.17 14.80
C ALA A 166 9.09 3.65 14.74
N ALA A 167 9.97 3.11 15.60
CA ALA A 167 10.19 1.67 15.68
C ALA A 167 8.93 0.98 16.21
N SER A 168 8.25 1.60 17.17
CA SER A 168 6.96 1.13 17.68
C SER A 168 5.88 1.14 16.61
N ALA A 169 5.78 2.22 15.83
CA ALA A 169 4.82 2.32 14.72
C ALA A 169 5.02 1.21 13.67
N VAL A 170 6.27 0.89 13.32
CA VAL A 170 6.59 -0.21 12.42
C VAL A 170 6.20 -1.56 13.04
N ARG A 171 6.52 -1.81 14.31
CA ARG A 171 6.12 -3.07 14.99
C ARG A 171 4.61 -3.26 15.02
N ASN A 172 3.86 -2.19 15.29
CA ASN A 172 2.40 -2.19 15.28
C ASN A 172 1.87 -2.44 13.87
N LEU A 173 2.44 -1.79 12.85
CA LEU A 173 2.09 -2.05 11.45
C LEU A 173 2.28 -3.52 11.08
N LEU A 174 3.39 -4.12 11.49
CA LEU A 174 3.68 -5.51 11.22
C LEU A 174 2.75 -6.47 11.96
N GLN A 175 2.26 -6.10 13.14
CA GLN A 175 1.41 -7.00 13.94
C GLN A 175 -0.08 -6.82 13.64
N ASP A 176 -0.51 -5.57 13.54
CA ASP A 176 -1.90 -5.15 13.42
C ASP A 176 -2.25 -4.75 11.99
N HIS A 177 -1.38 -5.04 11.01
CA HIS A 177 -1.56 -4.86 9.57
C HIS A 177 -1.89 -3.42 9.09
N HIS A 178 -1.99 -2.45 9.98
CA HIS A 178 -2.23 -1.03 9.71
C HIS A 178 -1.30 -0.18 10.58
N LEU A 179 -0.91 1.00 10.10
CA LEU A 179 -0.04 1.88 10.87
C LEU A 179 -0.88 2.65 11.87
N HIS A 180 -0.55 2.53 13.15
CA HIS A 180 -1.11 3.38 14.20
C HIS A 180 -0.05 3.71 15.24
N TYR A 181 0.10 5.01 15.52
CA TYR A 181 0.89 5.48 16.64
C TYR A 181 0.41 6.87 17.10
N ASP A 182 0.57 7.12 18.40
CA ASP A 182 0.26 8.40 19.03
C ASP A 182 1.57 9.01 19.53
N VAL A 183 1.81 10.28 19.20
CA VAL A 183 2.99 11.02 19.67
C VAL A 183 2.57 12.29 20.38
N THR A 184 3.22 12.54 21.51
CA THR A 184 3.06 13.79 22.24
C THR A 184 3.88 14.89 21.57
N VAL A 185 3.23 15.96 21.15
CA VAL A 185 3.85 17.13 20.54
C VAL A 185 3.69 18.31 21.51
N ARG A 186 4.77 19.03 21.77
CA ARG A 186 4.72 20.26 22.55
C ARG A 186 4.29 21.40 21.65
N ASP A 187 3.23 22.09 22.02
CA ASP A 187 2.76 23.30 21.36
C ASP A 187 3.79 24.43 21.62
N PRO A 188 4.39 25.01 20.57
CA PRO A 188 5.38 26.08 20.73
C PRO A 188 4.77 27.40 21.22
N GLU A 189 3.47 27.63 21.03
CA GLU A 189 2.78 28.86 21.47
C GLU A 189 2.29 28.73 22.92
N THR A 190 1.66 27.60 23.25
CA THR A 190 1.05 27.41 24.59
C THR A 190 1.96 26.70 25.58
N GLY A 191 3.01 26.02 25.11
CA GLY A 191 3.90 25.21 25.93
C GLY A 191 3.30 23.89 26.41
N ASN A 192 2.01 23.66 26.15
CA ASN A 192 1.26 22.46 26.53
C ASN A 192 1.60 21.27 25.64
N PHE A 193 1.31 20.07 26.13
CA PHE A 193 1.45 18.83 25.37
C PHE A 193 0.12 18.43 24.74
N THR A 194 0.12 18.19 23.44
CA THR A 194 -1.03 17.65 22.70
C THR A 194 -0.66 16.29 22.09
N VAL A 195 -1.66 15.44 21.86
CA VAL A 195 -1.45 14.13 21.23
C VAL A 195 -1.76 14.22 19.75
N HIS A 196 -0.76 13.97 18.92
CA HIS A 196 -0.92 13.82 17.49
C HIS A 196 -1.07 12.33 17.15
N LYS A 197 -2.20 11.97 16.54
CA LYS A 197 -2.49 10.59 16.13
C LYS A 197 -2.18 10.42 14.66
N VAL A 198 -1.33 9.46 14.33
CA VAL A 198 -1.10 9.06 12.93
C VAL A 198 -1.72 7.69 12.71
N ARG A 199 -2.54 7.60 11.67
CA ARG A 199 -3.25 6.39 11.27
C ARG A 199 -3.11 6.22 9.77
N LYS A 200 -2.71 5.03 9.32
CA LYS A 200 -2.76 4.64 7.91
C LYS A 200 -3.40 3.27 7.81
N GLU A 201 -4.48 3.22 7.05
CA GLU A 201 -5.26 2.01 6.87
C GLU A 201 -4.43 0.89 6.24
N GLY A 202 -4.69 -0.32 6.73
CA GLY A 202 -4.17 -1.57 6.18
C GLY A 202 -5.24 -2.31 5.38
N PRO A 203 -4.99 -3.57 5.00
CA PRO A 203 -3.75 -4.32 5.24
C PRO A 203 -2.59 -3.90 4.32
N THR A 204 -1.37 -3.92 4.85
CA THR A 204 -0.13 -3.73 4.07
C THR A 204 0.88 -4.84 4.33
N VAL A 205 1.85 -5.02 3.43
CA VAL A 205 2.95 -5.98 3.61
C VAL A 205 4.28 -5.24 3.52
N LEU A 206 5.08 -5.26 4.58
CA LEU A 206 6.49 -4.87 4.54
C LEU A 206 7.35 -5.93 3.84
N ILE A 207 8.15 -5.49 2.87
CA ILE A 207 9.26 -6.26 2.28
C ILE A 207 10.53 -5.44 2.43
N THR A 208 11.59 -6.06 2.95
CA THR A 208 12.89 -5.40 3.11
C THR A 208 14.06 -6.31 2.76
N THR A 209 15.25 -5.72 2.62
CA THR A 209 16.49 -6.48 2.49
C THR A 209 17.46 -6.17 3.62
N ALA A 210 18.29 -7.13 3.98
CA ALA A 210 19.32 -6.97 4.99
C ALA A 210 20.57 -7.78 4.64
N THR A 211 21.69 -7.42 5.25
CA THR A 211 22.95 -8.19 5.20
C THR A 211 23.09 -9.15 6.37
N ARG A 212 22.31 -8.94 7.43
CA ARG A 212 22.30 -9.69 8.70
C ARG A 212 20.89 -9.81 9.27
N ARG A 213 20.71 -10.66 10.28
CA ARG A 213 19.46 -10.77 11.04
C ARG A 213 19.10 -9.44 11.70
N LEU A 214 17.81 -9.21 11.83
CA LEU A 214 17.27 -8.00 12.45
C LEU A 214 17.21 -8.15 13.97
N GLY A 215 16.93 -7.05 14.69
CA GLY A 215 16.66 -7.13 16.12
C GLY A 215 15.45 -8.03 16.41
N ALA A 216 15.48 -8.76 17.54
CA ALA A 216 14.54 -9.83 17.86
C ALA A 216 13.04 -9.46 17.68
N GLN A 217 12.67 -8.20 17.96
CA GLN A 217 11.30 -7.72 17.79
C GLN A 217 10.86 -7.64 16.33
N LEU A 218 11.74 -7.23 15.41
CA LEU A 218 11.43 -7.21 13.96
C LEU A 218 11.55 -8.61 13.38
N ASP A 219 12.60 -9.32 13.77
CA ASP A 219 12.95 -10.65 13.27
C ASP A 219 11.85 -11.69 13.54
N SER A 220 11.10 -11.54 14.64
CA SER A 220 9.93 -12.38 14.98
C SER A 220 8.67 -12.08 14.18
N ARG A 221 8.62 -10.95 13.47
CA ARG A 221 7.46 -10.49 12.67
C ARG A 221 7.69 -10.60 11.16
N LEU A 222 8.90 -10.99 10.75
CA LEU A 222 9.32 -11.07 9.35
C LEU A 222 9.71 -12.51 9.01
N PHE A 223 9.17 -13.03 7.91
CA PHE A 223 9.67 -14.25 7.31
C PHE A 223 11.01 -13.98 6.65
N SER A 224 12.08 -14.55 7.20
CA SER A 224 13.44 -14.33 6.71
C SER A 224 13.80 -15.32 5.62
N LEU A 225 14.26 -14.80 4.48
CA LEU A 225 14.75 -15.55 3.32
C LEU A 225 16.28 -15.53 3.24
#